data_AF-A0A3S1HUF3-F1
#
_entry.id   AF-A0A3S1HUF3-F1
#
_cell.length_a   1.000
_cell.length_b   1.000
_cell.length_c   1.000
_cell.angle_alpha   90.00
_cell.angle_beta   90.00
_cell.angle_gamma   90.00
#
_symmetry.space_group_name_H-M   'P 1'
#
loop_
_entity.id
_entity.type
_entity.pdbx_description
1 polymer ?
#
loop_
_entity_poly.entity_id
_entity_poly.type
_entity_poly.pdbx_seq_one_letter_code
_entity_poly.pdbx_strand_id
1 'polypeptide(L)'
;EYAHGVPGGLKNALDWLVSRDAAVAKPAMLAHASPRSLFARAALAEIMRTMSFALCDDVLEIALLGKKPPEVAGILDEPGNRQAMHDALNAFAEFIRSR
;
A
#
# COMPACT_ATOMS: atom_id res chain seq x y z
N GLU A 1 -2.43 10.33 -0.14
CA GLU A 1 -1.98 11.37 0.81
C GLU A 1 -3.04 12.43 0.91
N TYR A 2 -3.33 12.92 2.11
CA TYR A 2 -4.26 14.01 2.36
C TYR A 2 -3.62 14.96 3.37
N ALA A 3 -3.46 16.24 3.02
CA ALA A 3 -2.77 17.24 3.84
C ALA A 3 -1.39 16.77 4.37
N HIS A 4 -0.57 16.15 3.51
CA HIS A 4 0.71 15.53 3.87
C HIS A 4 0.65 14.40 4.92
N GLY A 5 -0.53 13.85 5.18
CA GLY A 5 -0.73 12.75 6.11
C GLY A 5 -1.45 11.54 5.52
N VAL A 6 -1.55 10.50 6.36
CA VAL A 6 -2.42 9.35 6.12
C VAL A 6 -3.88 9.84 6.08
N PRO A 7 -4.68 9.46 5.07
CA PRO A 7 -6.10 9.84 5.04
C PRO A 7 -6.84 9.44 6.33
N GLY A 8 -7.61 10.36 6.90
CA GLY A 8 -8.26 10.14 8.20
C GLY A 8 -9.14 8.89 8.25
N GLY A 9 -9.88 8.59 7.17
CA GLY A 9 -10.68 7.36 7.07
C GLY A 9 -9.85 6.08 7.14
N LEU A 10 -8.66 6.07 6.52
CA LEU A 10 -7.74 4.92 6.57
C LEU A 10 -7.15 4.77 7.98
N LYS A 11 -6.70 5.87 8.59
CA LYS A 11 -6.18 5.85 9.97
C LYS A 11 -7.26 5.37 10.97
N ASN A 12 -8.49 5.85 10.84
CA ASN A 12 -9.61 5.41 11.66
C ASN A 12 -9.90 3.91 11.48
N ALA A 13 -9.84 3.37 10.26
CA ALA A 13 -9.99 1.93 10.02
C ALA A 13 -8.89 1.10 10.71
N LEU A 14 -7.64 1.59 10.72
CA LEU A 14 -6.55 0.97 11.47
C LEU A 14 -6.77 1.04 12.98
N ASP A 15 -7.29 2.15 13.49
CA ASP A 15 -7.56 2.31 14.93
C ASP A 15 -8.57 1.28 15.46
N TRP A 16 -9.51 0.82 14.63
CA TRP A 16 -10.42 -0.27 14.99
C TRP A 16 -9.78 -1.65 15.14
N LEU A 17 -8.57 -1.84 14.62
CA LEU A 17 -7.79 -3.05 14.79
C LEU A 17 -6.95 -3.03 16.08
N VAL A 18 -6.83 -1.88 16.73
CA VAL A 18 -6.13 -1.75 18.02
C VAL A 18 -6.86 -2.57 19.08
N SER A 19 -6.10 -3.20 19.97
CA SER A 19 -6.59 -4.12 21.02
C SER A 19 -7.11 -5.48 20.52
N ARG A 20 -6.86 -5.82 19.25
CA ARG A 20 -7.11 -7.16 18.66
C ARG A 20 -5.82 -7.76 18.13
N ASP A 21 -5.77 -9.08 17.98
CA ASP A 21 -4.67 -9.81 17.37
C ASP A 21 -4.68 -9.76 15.84
N ALA A 22 -5.74 -9.22 15.23
CA ALA A 22 -5.94 -9.16 13.77
C ALA A 22 -4.80 -8.49 12.98
N ALA A 23 -3.99 -7.64 13.62
CA ALA A 23 -2.82 -6.99 13.02
C ALA A 23 -1.50 -7.72 13.30
N VAL A 24 -1.41 -8.49 14.39
CA VAL A 24 -0.15 -9.07 14.88
C VAL A 24 0.37 -10.10 13.90
N ALA A 25 1.61 -9.88 13.44
CA ALA A 25 2.32 -10.67 12.44
C ALA A 25 1.60 -10.82 11.09
N LYS A 26 0.48 -10.12 10.88
CA LYS A 26 -0.29 -10.22 9.66
C LYS A 26 0.53 -9.63 8.50
N PRO A 27 0.76 -10.38 7.41
CA PRO A 27 1.48 -9.86 6.26
C PRO A 27 0.74 -8.69 5.62
N ALA A 28 1.46 -7.64 5.24
CA ALA A 28 0.93 -6.50 4.51
C ALA A 28 1.96 -5.93 3.53
N MET A 29 1.47 -5.31 2.45
CA MET A 29 2.25 -4.58 1.46
C MET A 29 1.56 -3.23 1.19
N LEU A 30 2.33 -2.18 0.92
CA LEU A 30 1.80 -0.88 0.56
C LEU A 30 1.72 -0.71 -0.96
N ALA A 31 0.67 -0.04 -1.42
CA ALA A 31 0.52 0.37 -2.81
C ALA A 31 0.09 1.84 -2.89
N HIS A 32 0.68 2.58 -3.82
CA HIS A 32 0.46 4.02 -3.98
C HIS A 32 0.14 4.39 -5.42
N ALA A 33 -0.92 5.19 -5.58
CA ALA A 33 -1.37 5.70 -6.87
C ALA A 33 -0.67 7.03 -7.28
N SER A 34 0.42 7.40 -6.60
CA SER A 34 1.09 8.69 -6.82
C SER A 34 2.53 8.71 -6.28
N PRO A 35 3.50 9.20 -7.07
CA PRO A 35 4.88 9.41 -6.62
C PRO A 35 5.00 10.55 -5.59
N ARG A 36 3.97 11.39 -5.48
CA ARG A 36 3.99 12.59 -4.61
C ARG A 36 3.64 12.29 -3.14
N SER A 37 3.33 11.04 -2.79
CA SER A 37 2.78 10.67 -1.48
C SER A 37 3.84 10.31 -0.42
N LEU A 38 4.99 11.00 -0.45
CA LEU A 38 6.19 10.64 0.32
C LEU A 38 5.93 10.61 1.83
N PHE A 39 5.23 11.61 2.37
CA PHE A 39 4.98 11.73 3.81
C PHE A 39 3.97 10.70 4.29
N ALA A 40 2.85 10.56 3.57
CA ALA A 40 1.83 9.58 3.91
C ALA A 40 2.34 8.14 3.80
N ARG A 41 3.21 7.85 2.82
CA ARG A 41 3.85 6.53 2.67
C ARG A 41 4.69 6.19 3.89
N ALA A 42 5.60 7.08 4.28
CA ALA A 42 6.46 6.86 5.43
C ALA A 42 5.66 6.72 6.73
N ALA A 43 4.68 7.60 6.96
CA ALA A 43 3.84 7.56 8.14
C ALA A 43 2.98 6.29 8.21
N LEU A 44 2.40 5.85 7.09
CA LEU A 44 1.59 4.63 7.06
C LEU A 44 2.44 3.38 7.35
N ALA A 45 3.63 3.29 6.78
CA ALA A 45 4.55 2.19 7.08
C ALA A 45 4.89 2.13 8.57
N GLU A 46 5.21 3.27 9.18
CA GLU A 46 5.50 3.36 10.61
C GLU A 46 4.32 2.97 11.49
N ILE A 47 3.11 3.44 11.16
CA ILE A 47 1.88 3.06 11.86
C ILE A 47 1.68 1.54 11.79
N MET A 48 1.78 0.94 10.60
CA MET A 48 1.57 -0.50 10.43
C MET A 48 2.63 -1.33 11.16
N ARG A 49 3.90 -0.92 11.15
CA ARG A 49 4.96 -1.60 11.92
C ARG A 49 4.71 -1.49 13.42
N THR A 50 4.29 -0.32 13.91
CA THR A 50 3.92 -0.11 15.32
C THR A 50 2.74 -1.00 15.73
N MET A 51 1.79 -1.21 14.82
CA MET A 51 0.68 -2.15 15.00
C MET A 51 1.07 -3.63 14.82
N SER A 52 2.36 -3.93 14.73
CA SER A 52 2.91 -5.30 14.60
C SER A 52 2.54 -6.03 13.32
N PHE A 53 2.19 -5.33 12.23
CA PHE A 53 2.08 -5.96 10.92
C PHE A 53 3.45 -6.47 10.46
N ALA A 54 3.45 -7.63 9.81
CA ALA A 54 4.59 -8.10 9.04
C ALA A 54 4.62 -7.34 7.70
N LEU A 55 5.24 -6.16 7.69
CA LEU A 55 5.27 -5.32 6.50
C LEU A 55 6.36 -5.79 5.51
N CYS A 56 5.96 -6.06 4.28
CA CYS A 56 6.85 -6.26 3.13
C CYS A 56 7.44 -4.91 2.72
N ASP A 57 8.76 -4.88 2.45
CA ASP A 57 9.46 -3.65 2.08
C ASP A 57 9.22 -3.24 0.61
N ASP A 58 8.74 -4.17 -0.22
CA ASP A 58 8.34 -3.87 -1.60
C ASP A 58 7.08 -3.01 -1.61
N VAL A 59 7.10 -1.99 -2.48
CA VAL A 59 6.02 -1.03 -2.61
C VAL A 59 5.65 -0.89 -4.08
N LEU A 60 4.38 -1.13 -4.39
CA LEU A 60 3.85 -0.86 -5.73
C LEU A 60 3.53 0.63 -5.87
N GLU A 61 4.04 1.28 -6.91
CA GLU A 61 3.73 2.67 -7.23
C GLU A 61 3.33 2.81 -8.70
N ILE A 62 2.14 3.38 -8.95
CA ILE A 62 1.65 3.68 -10.30
C ILE A 62 1.08 5.10 -10.31
N ALA A 63 1.53 5.96 -11.22
CA ALA A 63 1.16 7.37 -11.25
C ALA A 63 -0.25 7.61 -11.85
N LEU A 64 -1.28 7.57 -11.00
CA LEU A 64 -2.68 7.75 -11.41
C LEU A 64 -3.30 9.09 -10.97
N LEU A 65 -2.57 9.88 -10.16
CA LEU A 65 -3.09 11.11 -9.59
C LEU A 65 -3.48 12.14 -10.67
N GLY A 66 -4.75 12.56 -10.66
CA GLY A 66 -5.31 13.53 -11.59
C GLY A 66 -5.81 12.94 -12.92
N LYS A 67 -5.74 11.62 -13.09
CA LYS A 67 -6.24 10.92 -14.28
C LYS A 67 -7.74 10.64 -14.18
N LYS A 68 -8.46 10.72 -15.30
CA LYS A 68 -9.87 10.34 -15.38
C LYS A 68 -10.01 8.81 -15.47
N PRO A 69 -11.19 8.24 -15.14
CA PRO A 69 -11.40 6.79 -15.16
C PRO A 69 -10.94 6.05 -16.45
N PRO A 70 -11.20 6.53 -17.68
CA PRO A 70 -10.70 5.84 -18.89
C PRO A 70 -9.18 5.93 -19.03
N GLU A 71 -8.55 7.02 -18.59
CA GLU A 71 -7.08 7.15 -18.59
C GLU A 71 -6.46 6.22 -17.55
N VAL A 72 -7.08 6.10 -16.37
CA VAL A 72 -6.66 5.15 -15.33
C VAL A 72 -6.69 3.73 -15.86
N ALA A 73 -7.78 3.32 -16.50
CA ALA A 73 -7.88 2.00 -17.11
C ALA A 73 -6.79 1.77 -18.16
N GLY A 74 -6.56 2.75 -19.04
CA GLY A 74 -5.50 2.68 -20.05
C GLY A 74 -4.11 2.51 -19.45
N ILE A 75 -3.78 3.30 -18.41
CA ILE A 75 -2.48 3.23 -17.71
C ILE A 75 -2.33 1.86 -17.02
N LEU A 76 -3.35 1.39 -16.30
CA LEU A 76 -3.29 0.09 -15.62
C LEU A 76 -3.17 -1.08 -16.61
N ASP A 77 -3.67 -0.91 -17.84
CA ASP A 77 -3.59 -1.89 -18.91
C ASP A 77 -2.24 -1.90 -19.65
N GLU A 78 -1.40 -0.89 -19.47
CA GLU A 78 -0.07 -0.88 -20.09
C GLU A 78 0.72 -2.13 -19.67
N PRO A 79 1.36 -2.86 -20.61
CA PRO A 79 2.08 -4.10 -20.29
C PRO A 79 3.11 -3.95 -19.16
N GLY A 80 3.81 -2.81 -19.09
CA GLY A 80 4.77 -2.51 -18.03
C GLY A 80 4.11 -2.39 -16.65
N ASN A 81 2.96 -1.73 -16.56
CA ASN A 81 2.23 -1.58 -15.29
C ASN A 81 1.58 -2.91 -14.87
N ARG A 82 1.06 -3.69 -15.83
CA ARG A 82 0.59 -5.06 -15.57
C ARG A 82 1.71 -5.93 -15.01
N GLN A 83 2.88 -5.91 -15.62
CA GLN A 83 4.04 -6.66 -15.15
C GLN A 83 4.47 -6.21 -13.75
N ALA A 84 4.56 -4.90 -13.50
CA ALA A 84 4.90 -4.37 -12.18
C ALA A 84 3.91 -4.79 -11.09
N MET A 85 2.59 -4.82 -11.38
CA MET A 85 1.59 -5.33 -10.46
C MET A 85 1.74 -6.83 -10.20
N HIS A 86 2.02 -7.63 -11.24
CA HIS A 86 2.27 -9.06 -11.10
C HIS A 86 3.52 -9.34 -10.25
N ASP A 87 4.62 -8.62 -10.51
CA ASP A 87 5.88 -8.78 -9.79
C ASP A 87 5.71 -8.42 -8.31
N ALA A 88 5.05 -7.29 -8.01
CA ALA A 88 4.76 -6.89 -6.64
C ALA A 88 3.90 -7.92 -5.88
N LEU A 89 2.86 -8.46 -6.54
CA LEU A 89 2.02 -9.50 -5.93
C LEU A 89 2.78 -10.81 -5.73
N ASN A 90 3.66 -11.19 -6.66
CA ASN A 90 4.49 -12.37 -6.53
C ASN A 90 5.49 -12.24 -5.38
N ALA A 91 6.18 -11.10 -5.28
CA ALA A 91 7.09 -10.78 -4.19
C ALA A 91 6.36 -10.80 -2.83
N PHE A 92 5.16 -10.20 -2.76
CA PHE A 92 4.34 -10.26 -1.55
C PHE A 92 3.89 -11.69 -1.20
N ALA A 93 3.55 -12.51 -2.19
CA ALA A 93 3.19 -13.90 -1.97
C ALA A 93 4.39 -14.74 -1.49
N GLU A 94 5.60 -14.48 -1.99
CA GLU A 94 6.83 -15.10 -1.46
C GLU A 94 7.13 -14.66 -0.03
N PHE A 95 7.01 -13.36 0.25
CA PHE A 95 7.15 -12.82 1.60
C PHE A 95 6.20 -13.51 2.59
N ILE A 96 4.93 -13.69 2.21
CA ILE A 96 3.95 -14.44 3.02
C ILE A 96 4.40 -15.88 3.26
N ARG A 97 4.86 -16.60 2.22
CA ARG A 97 5.29 -18.01 2.33
C ARG A 97 6.56 -18.20 3.17
N SER A 98 7.39 -17.17 3.29
CA SER A 98 8.64 -17.22 4.05
C SER A 98 8.48 -17.05 5.57
N ARG A 99 7.24 -16.83 6.04
CA ARG A 99 6.92 -16.58 7.45
C ARG A 99 6.16 -17.73 8.11
#